data_AF-A0A8J3TUU1-F1
#
_entry.id   AF-A0A8J3TUU1-F1
#
_cell.length_a   1.000
_cell.length_b   1.000
_cell.length_c   1.000
_cell.angle_alpha   90.00
_cell.angle_beta   90.00
_cell.angle_gamma   90.00
#
_symmetry.space_group_name_H-M   'P 1'
#
loop_
_entity.id
_entity.type
_entity.pdbx_description
1 polymer ?
#
loop_
_entity_poly.entity_id
_entity_poly.type
_entity_poly.pdbx_seq_one_letter_code
_entity_poly.pdbx_strand_id
1 'polypeptide(L)'
;MRATLMDRADGEQIDAILTHPAHQQTLRALIDLIRALRACRSAEDMYHFQDRLRSMVLDTEKHRARISQQIKRLGKHHTLTADAPELGTGYDRTDLESWVFESDVYERIWRQLKSIADALAWKVFGYQRNIIVALSRADAPGPMYGKAGLAAELEVIETAWRENREFVLHHDLTNVIRVGDVTVFHCDGRAWLREIKTNQRYRVPAQERLLADTSQVLADEAGELPSGHVPVRTTIDYRTDLAGLRVVLGLAHARSGIAGGVVSSGRAVVAASQFTAAGTYTAEQFSARFSAELDRVRRRIGADDPGHTLTLLSIDQAGRTLVRPPWAIYPIAAEVAASLIADGMFFAVCMNPHKIIDALAKAGVQASWLQRLDGTENPSKPLLRVAARSGNRLWSTSLNFAAIAELMLELIDLRTWSRQVAATLSGEFPFGTRPWPCFAREAKIWA
;
A
#
# COMPACT_ATOMS: atom_id res chain seq x y z
N MET A 1 -4.51 13.93 -5.02
CA MET A 1 -5.25 12.72 -4.55
C MET A 1 -6.72 13.07 -4.63
N ARG A 2 -7.50 12.45 -5.52
CA ARG A 2 -8.97 12.60 -5.45
C ARG A 2 -9.41 11.97 -4.13
N ALA A 3 -10.20 12.69 -3.33
CA ALA A 3 -10.85 12.13 -2.16
C ALA A 3 -11.57 10.83 -2.57
N THR A 4 -11.25 9.74 -1.87
CA THR A 4 -11.81 8.42 -2.14
C THR A 4 -13.27 8.38 -1.72
N LEU A 5 -14.02 7.39 -2.20
CA LEU A 5 -15.43 7.27 -1.85
C LEU A 5 -15.65 7.12 -0.34
N MET A 6 -14.73 6.50 0.43
CA MET A 6 -14.86 6.48 1.90
C MET A 6 -14.68 7.85 2.55
N ASP A 7 -14.00 8.78 1.88
CA ASP A 7 -13.86 10.17 2.35
C ASP A 7 -15.12 11.00 2.03
N ARG A 8 -16.08 10.44 1.28
CA ARG A 8 -17.29 11.11 0.77
C ARG A 8 -18.60 10.39 1.09
N ALA A 9 -18.53 9.09 1.35
CA ALA A 9 -19.67 8.23 1.58
C ALA A 9 -20.20 8.44 3.00
N ASP A 10 -21.50 8.64 3.10
CA ASP A 10 -22.20 8.57 4.38
C ASP A 10 -22.31 7.11 4.87
N GLY A 11 -22.90 6.94 6.05
CA GLY A 11 -23.05 5.62 6.68
C GLY A 11 -23.87 4.63 5.82
N GLU A 12 -24.91 5.11 5.15
CA GLU A 12 -25.79 4.26 4.33
C GLU A 12 -25.07 3.80 3.06
N GLN A 13 -24.29 4.67 2.42
CA GLN A 13 -23.50 4.31 1.24
C GLN A 13 -22.36 3.33 1.61
N ILE A 14 -21.75 3.47 2.80
CA ILE A 14 -20.77 2.48 3.30
C ILE A 14 -21.44 1.11 3.47
N ASP A 15 -22.58 1.04 4.14
CA ASP A 15 -23.30 -0.22 4.36
C ASP A 15 -23.73 -0.87 3.04
N ALA A 16 -24.22 -0.08 2.07
CA ALA A 16 -24.56 -0.58 0.74
C ALA A 16 -23.36 -1.21 0.01
N ILE A 17 -22.17 -0.60 0.10
CA ILE A 17 -20.95 -1.16 -0.50
C ILE A 17 -20.53 -2.44 0.20
N LEU A 18 -20.51 -2.44 1.53
CA LEU A 18 -20.07 -3.59 2.30
C LEU A 18 -21.01 -4.78 2.12
N THR A 19 -22.31 -4.55 1.91
CA THR A 19 -23.30 -5.61 1.69
C THR A 19 -23.41 -6.02 0.21
N HIS A 20 -22.77 -5.30 -0.71
CA HIS A 20 -22.83 -5.57 -2.14
C HIS A 20 -22.37 -7.01 -2.47
N PRO A 21 -23.15 -7.81 -3.22
CA PRO A 21 -22.80 -9.22 -3.49
C PRO A 21 -21.42 -9.40 -4.13
N ALA A 22 -21.07 -8.55 -5.10
CA ALA A 22 -19.76 -8.60 -5.75
C ALA A 22 -18.62 -8.28 -4.75
N HIS A 23 -18.81 -7.32 -3.84
CA HIS A 23 -17.80 -6.97 -2.83
C HIS A 23 -17.62 -8.11 -1.82
N GLN A 24 -18.72 -8.71 -1.35
CA GLN A 24 -18.71 -9.88 -0.47
C GLN A 24 -18.04 -11.10 -1.11
N GLN A 25 -18.31 -11.35 -2.40
CA GLN A 25 -17.64 -12.42 -3.15
C GLN A 25 -16.14 -12.15 -3.29
N THR A 26 -15.76 -10.92 -3.65
CA THR A 26 -14.36 -10.50 -3.75
C THR A 26 -13.65 -10.63 -2.40
N LEU A 27 -14.27 -10.25 -1.28
CA LEU A 27 -13.70 -10.40 0.05
C LEU A 27 -13.29 -11.85 0.34
N ARG A 28 -14.17 -12.81 0.04
CA ARG A 28 -13.86 -14.25 0.19
C ARG A 28 -12.70 -14.66 -0.71
N ALA A 29 -12.71 -14.21 -1.96
CA ALA A 29 -11.64 -14.50 -2.91
C ALA A 29 -10.30 -13.88 -2.47
N LEU A 30 -10.29 -12.69 -1.87
CA LEU A 30 -9.09 -12.05 -1.33
C LEU A 30 -8.48 -12.89 -0.21
N ILE A 31 -9.29 -13.47 0.68
CA ILE A 31 -8.79 -14.34 1.75
C ILE A 31 -8.04 -15.54 1.16
N ASP A 32 -8.63 -16.19 0.15
CA ASP A 32 -8.03 -17.34 -0.51
C ASP A 32 -6.76 -16.95 -1.30
N LEU A 33 -6.78 -15.81 -1.98
CA LEU A 33 -5.62 -15.28 -2.70
C LEU A 33 -4.47 -14.94 -1.74
N ILE A 34 -4.75 -14.35 -0.58
CA ILE A 34 -3.72 -14.04 0.42
C ILE A 34 -3.09 -15.32 0.96
N ARG A 35 -3.91 -16.32 1.29
CA ARG A 35 -3.41 -17.63 1.74
C ARG A 35 -2.56 -18.30 0.66
N ALA A 36 -3.04 -18.33 -0.59
CA ALA A 36 -2.33 -18.91 -1.72
C ALA A 36 -0.99 -18.19 -1.97
N LEU A 37 -0.98 -16.86 -2.02
CA LEU A 37 0.24 -16.05 -2.18
C LEU A 37 1.27 -16.36 -1.10
N ARG A 38 0.83 -16.43 0.16
CA ARG A 38 1.70 -16.77 1.29
C ARG A 38 2.18 -18.20 1.25
N ALA A 39 1.49 -19.10 0.54
CA ALA A 39 1.90 -20.48 0.32
C ALA A 39 2.81 -20.67 -0.90
N CYS A 40 2.83 -19.76 -1.88
CA CYS A 40 3.72 -19.87 -3.05
C CYS A 40 5.20 -19.98 -2.63
N ARG A 41 5.90 -21.00 -3.11
CA ARG A 41 7.34 -21.24 -2.85
C ARG A 41 8.15 -21.40 -4.14
N SER A 42 7.50 -21.68 -5.26
CA SER A 42 8.16 -21.94 -6.56
C SER A 42 7.71 -20.95 -7.65
N ALA A 43 8.47 -20.91 -8.75
CA ALA A 43 8.08 -20.20 -9.97
C ALA A 43 6.75 -20.71 -10.54
N GLU A 44 6.48 -22.01 -10.41
CA GLU A 44 5.21 -22.64 -10.82
C GLU A 44 4.03 -22.12 -10.02
N ASP A 45 4.16 -22.07 -8.69
CA ASP A 45 3.12 -21.52 -7.82
C ASP A 45 2.81 -20.07 -8.19
N MET A 46 3.85 -19.28 -8.45
CA MET A 46 3.74 -17.86 -8.80
C MET A 46 3.10 -17.67 -10.18
N TYR A 47 3.44 -18.50 -11.16
CA TYR A 47 2.84 -18.49 -12.50
C TYR A 47 1.34 -18.75 -12.44
N HIS A 48 0.93 -19.86 -11.80
CA HIS A 48 -0.49 -20.22 -11.68
C HIS A 48 -1.27 -19.23 -10.80
N PHE A 49 -0.64 -18.71 -9.76
CA PHE A 49 -1.23 -17.66 -8.93
C PHE A 49 -1.49 -16.38 -9.73
N GLN A 50 -0.50 -15.91 -10.51
CA GLN A 50 -0.63 -14.73 -11.35
C GLN A 50 -1.71 -14.92 -12.42
N ASP A 51 -1.78 -16.09 -13.05
CA ASP A 51 -2.80 -16.38 -14.06
C ASP A 51 -4.22 -16.26 -13.48
N ARG A 52 -4.47 -16.93 -12.34
CA ARG A 52 -5.76 -16.81 -11.63
C ARG A 52 -6.10 -15.37 -11.27
N LEU A 53 -5.13 -14.62 -10.71
CA LEU A 53 -5.34 -13.23 -10.32
C LEU A 53 -5.63 -12.33 -11.54
N ARG A 54 -4.89 -12.53 -12.63
CA ARG A 54 -5.06 -11.79 -13.88
C ARG A 54 -6.44 -12.01 -14.48
N SER A 55 -6.94 -13.24 -14.52
CA SER A 55 -8.30 -13.53 -14.99
C SER A 55 -9.35 -12.75 -14.18
N MET A 56 -9.23 -12.74 -12.85
CA MET A 56 -10.15 -11.98 -11.99
C MET A 56 -10.08 -10.47 -12.24
N VAL A 57 -8.88 -9.92 -12.46
CA VAL A 57 -8.70 -8.49 -12.79
C VAL A 57 -9.31 -8.16 -14.15
N LEU A 58 -9.07 -8.98 -15.18
CA LEU A 58 -9.61 -8.77 -16.53
C LEU A 58 -11.14 -8.84 -16.55
N ASP A 59 -11.74 -9.79 -15.83
CA ASP A 59 -13.20 -9.91 -15.70
C ASP A 59 -13.78 -8.66 -15.04
N THR A 60 -13.12 -8.17 -13.98
CA THR A 60 -13.51 -6.93 -13.29
C THR A 60 -13.41 -5.72 -14.22
N GLU A 61 -12.32 -5.57 -14.98
CA GLU A 61 -12.15 -4.46 -15.92
C GLU A 61 -13.15 -4.49 -17.07
N LYS A 62 -13.43 -5.67 -17.62
CA LYS A 62 -14.47 -5.87 -18.65
C LYS A 62 -15.85 -5.45 -18.12
N HIS A 63 -16.17 -5.82 -16.88
CA HIS A 63 -17.42 -5.41 -16.25
C HIS A 63 -17.49 -3.88 -16.04
N ARG A 64 -16.41 -3.27 -15.54
CA ARG A 64 -16.29 -1.79 -15.39
C ARG A 64 -16.47 -1.05 -16.71
N ALA A 65 -15.92 -1.58 -17.80
CA ALA A 65 -16.07 -0.99 -19.13
C ALA A 65 -17.56 -0.98 -19.57
N ARG A 66 -18.29 -2.08 -19.33
CA ARG A 66 -19.73 -2.17 -19.60
C ARG A 66 -20.55 -1.20 -18.75
N ILE A 67 -20.28 -1.10 -17.45
CA ILE A 67 -20.92 -0.10 -16.57
C ILE A 67 -20.67 1.32 -17.09
N SER A 68 -19.41 1.64 -17.39
CA SER A 68 -19.01 2.97 -17.88
C SER A 68 -19.71 3.35 -19.18
N GLN A 69 -20.01 2.38 -20.04
CA GLN A 69 -20.79 2.59 -21.25
C GLN A 69 -22.24 2.97 -20.92
N GLN A 70 -22.87 2.33 -19.96
CA GLN A 70 -24.25 2.65 -19.55
C GLN A 70 -24.36 4.03 -18.89
N ILE A 71 -23.42 4.38 -18.00
CA ILE A 71 -23.32 5.73 -17.41
C ILE A 71 -23.27 6.80 -18.51
N LYS A 72 -22.41 6.61 -19.52
CA LYS A 72 -22.28 7.56 -20.64
C LYS A 72 -23.56 7.68 -21.48
N ARG A 73 -24.38 6.63 -21.56
CA ARG A 73 -25.66 6.64 -22.29
C ARG A 73 -26.75 7.34 -21.50
N LEU A 74 -26.93 6.98 -20.24
CA LEU A 74 -27.92 7.59 -19.36
C LEU A 74 -27.61 9.08 -19.14
N GLY A 75 -26.34 9.46 -19.00
CA GLY A 75 -25.93 10.87 -18.93
C GLY A 75 -26.20 11.68 -20.22
N LYS A 76 -26.50 11.00 -21.34
CA LYS A 76 -26.97 11.62 -22.59
C LYS A 76 -28.49 11.44 -22.78
N HIS A 77 -29.22 11.04 -21.74
CA HIS A 77 -30.65 10.72 -21.77
C HIS A 77 -31.03 9.61 -22.77
N HIS A 78 -30.11 8.69 -23.05
CA HIS A 78 -30.39 7.51 -23.87
C HIS A 78 -30.79 6.32 -22.99
N THR A 79 -31.56 5.38 -23.55
CA THR A 79 -31.89 4.12 -22.89
C THR A 79 -30.68 3.18 -22.79
N LEU A 80 -30.75 2.27 -21.81
CA LEU A 80 -29.81 1.16 -21.65
C LEU A 80 -29.71 0.30 -22.91
N THR A 81 -28.58 -0.37 -23.09
CA THR A 81 -28.45 -1.41 -24.11
C THR A 81 -29.11 -2.71 -23.66
N ALA A 82 -29.53 -3.55 -24.62
CA ALA A 82 -30.12 -4.85 -24.32
C ALA A 82 -29.15 -5.81 -23.60
N ASP A 83 -27.85 -5.60 -23.77
CA ASP A 83 -26.78 -6.33 -23.10
C ASP A 83 -26.25 -5.60 -21.86
N ALA A 84 -26.96 -4.61 -21.31
CA ALA A 84 -26.57 -3.96 -20.06
C ALA A 84 -26.44 -5.03 -18.95
N PRO A 85 -25.36 -5.04 -18.16
CA PRO A 85 -25.24 -5.97 -17.05
C PRO A 85 -26.34 -5.70 -16.00
N GLU A 86 -26.67 -6.71 -15.21
CA GLU A 86 -27.49 -6.52 -14.01
C GLU A 86 -26.69 -5.73 -12.97
N LEU A 87 -27.37 -4.89 -12.19
CA LEU A 87 -26.79 -4.28 -11.01
C LEU A 87 -26.72 -5.34 -9.90
N GLY A 88 -25.67 -5.32 -9.08
CA GLY A 88 -25.55 -6.26 -7.96
C GLY A 88 -26.53 -5.96 -6.81
N THR A 89 -27.21 -4.82 -6.88
CA THR A 89 -28.21 -4.36 -5.92
C THR A 89 -29.61 -4.39 -6.54
N GLY A 90 -30.65 -4.33 -5.71
CA GLY A 90 -32.04 -4.15 -6.17
C GLY A 90 -32.35 -2.72 -6.63
N TYR A 91 -31.34 -1.92 -6.99
CA TYR A 91 -31.50 -0.52 -7.39
C TYR A 91 -32.09 -0.38 -8.80
N ASP A 92 -32.62 0.82 -9.07
CA ASP A 92 -33.26 1.12 -10.35
C ASP A 92 -32.23 1.24 -11.48
N ARG A 93 -32.33 0.37 -12.48
CA ARG A 93 -31.43 0.36 -13.64
C ARG A 93 -31.62 1.58 -14.55
N THR A 94 -32.74 2.29 -14.44
CA THR A 94 -32.98 3.50 -15.24
C THR A 94 -32.38 4.75 -14.60
N ASP A 95 -32.02 4.68 -13.33
CA ASP A 95 -31.40 5.76 -12.58
C ASP A 95 -29.88 5.80 -12.80
N LEU A 96 -29.35 6.99 -13.09
CA LEU A 96 -27.93 7.21 -13.32
C LEU A 96 -27.09 6.99 -12.04
N GLU A 97 -27.61 7.39 -10.87
CA GLU A 97 -26.87 7.28 -9.61
C GLU A 97 -26.61 5.82 -9.23
N SER A 98 -27.58 4.94 -9.49
CA SER A 98 -27.45 3.49 -9.33
C SER A 98 -26.28 2.90 -10.14
N TRP A 99 -26.05 3.37 -11.37
CA TRP A 99 -24.88 2.95 -12.16
C TRP A 99 -23.56 3.55 -11.69
N VAL A 100 -23.58 4.79 -11.20
CA VAL A 100 -22.39 5.42 -10.61
C VAL A 100 -21.96 4.64 -9.37
N PHE A 101 -22.90 4.28 -8.50
CA PHE A 101 -22.64 3.43 -7.35
C PHE A 101 -22.03 2.08 -7.74
N GLU A 102 -22.61 1.38 -8.72
CA GLU A 102 -22.07 0.12 -9.24
C GLU A 102 -20.63 0.29 -9.77
N SER A 103 -20.36 1.41 -10.44
CA SER A 103 -19.01 1.75 -10.94
C SER A 103 -18.01 1.91 -9.80
N ASP A 104 -18.42 2.57 -8.71
CA ASP A 104 -17.59 2.79 -7.53
C ASP A 104 -17.28 1.48 -6.80
N VAL A 105 -18.25 0.56 -6.71
CA VAL A 105 -18.04 -0.79 -6.16
C VAL A 105 -17.00 -1.56 -6.97
N TYR A 106 -17.13 -1.58 -8.30
CA TYR A 106 -16.21 -2.32 -9.16
C TYR A 106 -14.82 -1.65 -9.29
N GLU A 107 -14.74 -0.32 -9.16
CA GLU A 107 -13.46 0.39 -9.02
C GLU A 107 -12.70 -0.06 -7.77
N ARG A 108 -13.40 -0.22 -6.65
CA ARG A 108 -12.83 -0.75 -5.40
C ARG A 108 -12.37 -2.19 -5.55
N ILE A 109 -13.20 -3.07 -6.11
CA ILE A 109 -12.83 -4.47 -6.36
C ILE A 109 -11.55 -4.55 -7.20
N TRP A 110 -11.46 -3.74 -8.25
CA TRP A 110 -10.28 -3.67 -9.10
C TRP A 110 -9.02 -3.26 -8.31
N ARG A 111 -9.09 -2.19 -7.50
CA ARG A 111 -7.99 -1.76 -6.61
C ARG A 111 -7.58 -2.86 -5.62
N GLN A 112 -8.55 -3.56 -5.04
CA GLN A 112 -8.31 -4.61 -4.05
C GLN A 112 -7.52 -5.78 -4.67
N LEU A 113 -7.90 -6.22 -5.87
CA LEU A 113 -7.19 -7.26 -6.62
C LEU A 113 -5.78 -6.80 -7.02
N LYS A 114 -5.63 -5.56 -7.50
CA LYS A 114 -4.32 -4.97 -7.79
C LYS A 114 -3.41 -4.92 -6.55
N SER A 115 -3.95 -4.71 -5.35
CA SER A 115 -3.17 -4.76 -4.10
C SER A 115 -2.59 -6.16 -3.80
N ILE A 116 -3.29 -7.23 -4.21
CA ILE A 116 -2.75 -8.60 -4.16
C ILE A 116 -1.61 -8.77 -5.17
N ALA A 117 -1.72 -8.17 -6.35
CA ALA A 117 -0.64 -8.20 -7.34
C ALA A 117 0.60 -7.42 -6.85
N ASP A 118 0.40 -6.30 -6.15
CA ASP A 118 1.48 -5.58 -5.49
C ASP A 118 2.18 -6.50 -4.47
N ALA A 119 1.43 -7.30 -3.72
CA ALA A 119 1.98 -8.25 -2.76
C ALA A 119 2.77 -9.38 -3.43
N LEU A 120 2.32 -9.85 -4.60
CA LEU A 120 3.10 -10.76 -5.44
C LEU A 120 4.41 -10.11 -5.88
N ALA A 121 4.37 -8.87 -6.37
CA ALA A 121 5.57 -8.12 -6.77
C ALA A 121 6.58 -8.02 -5.62
N TRP A 122 6.13 -7.62 -4.42
CA TRP A 122 6.99 -7.60 -3.24
C TRP A 122 7.61 -8.96 -2.95
N LYS A 123 6.84 -10.05 -3.04
CA LYS A 123 7.32 -11.41 -2.76
C LYS A 123 8.39 -11.86 -3.76
N VAL A 124 8.16 -11.65 -5.06
CA VAL A 124 9.08 -12.13 -6.12
C VAL A 124 10.40 -11.36 -6.13
N PHE A 125 10.39 -10.08 -5.73
CA PHE A 125 11.60 -9.30 -5.50
C PHE A 125 12.21 -9.50 -4.10
N GLY A 126 11.85 -10.59 -3.39
CA GLY A 126 12.44 -10.93 -2.10
C GLY A 126 12.16 -9.91 -0.99
N TYR A 127 11.05 -9.17 -1.10
CA TYR A 127 10.63 -8.09 -0.21
C TYR A 127 11.63 -6.92 -0.09
N GLN A 128 12.41 -6.69 -1.15
CA GLN A 128 13.39 -5.61 -1.21
C GLN A 128 12.74 -4.27 -1.56
N ARG A 129 12.52 -3.42 -0.55
CA ARG A 129 11.88 -2.10 -0.71
C ARG A 129 12.62 -1.20 -1.71
N ASN A 130 13.95 -1.21 -1.75
CA ASN A 130 14.75 -0.43 -2.69
C ASN A 130 14.40 -0.74 -4.16
N ILE A 131 14.15 -2.02 -4.48
CA ILE A 131 13.74 -2.45 -5.82
C ILE A 131 12.35 -1.90 -6.16
N ILE A 132 11.38 -2.02 -5.23
CA ILE A 132 10.03 -1.48 -5.40
C ILE A 132 10.06 0.05 -5.60
N VAL A 133 10.87 0.75 -4.82
CA VAL A 133 11.05 2.21 -4.94
C VAL A 133 11.62 2.60 -6.31
N ALA A 134 12.55 1.82 -6.85
CA ALA A 134 13.12 2.07 -8.18
C ALA A 134 12.08 1.85 -9.29
N LEU A 135 11.35 0.73 -9.22
CA LEU A 135 10.38 0.33 -10.25
C LEU A 135 9.05 1.10 -10.20
N SER A 136 8.75 1.84 -9.13
CA SER A 136 7.48 2.58 -8.97
C SER A 136 7.42 3.97 -9.61
N ARG A 137 8.47 4.38 -10.33
CA ARG A 137 8.71 5.79 -10.70
C ARG A 137 8.08 6.27 -12.01
N ALA A 138 7.49 5.38 -12.80
CA ALA A 138 6.76 5.77 -14.01
C ALA A 138 5.27 6.05 -13.72
N ASP A 139 4.53 6.43 -14.77
CA ASP A 139 3.08 6.59 -14.70
C ASP A 139 2.39 5.27 -14.37
N ALA A 140 1.23 5.36 -13.70
CA ALA A 140 0.48 4.17 -13.34
C ALA A 140 -0.03 3.46 -14.62
N PRO A 141 0.02 2.12 -14.67
CA PRO A 141 -0.54 1.39 -15.80
C PRO A 141 -2.06 1.63 -15.87
N GLY A 142 -2.54 1.91 -17.09
CA GLY A 142 -3.98 1.94 -17.40
C GLY A 142 -4.61 0.54 -17.36
N PRO A 143 -5.94 0.42 -17.56
CA PRO A 143 -6.63 -0.88 -17.57
C PRO A 143 -6.07 -1.79 -18.66
N MET A 144 -5.90 -3.08 -18.37
CA MET A 144 -5.42 -4.08 -19.33
C MET A 144 -6.47 -4.39 -20.40
N TYR A 145 -7.74 -4.46 -20.00
CA TYR A 145 -8.83 -4.76 -20.91
C TYR A 145 -8.91 -3.72 -22.04
N GLY A 146 -8.87 -4.21 -23.28
CA GLY A 146 -8.92 -3.39 -24.49
C GLY A 146 -7.58 -2.82 -24.95
N LYS A 147 -6.46 -3.11 -24.27
CA LYS A 147 -5.12 -2.74 -24.76
C LYS A 147 -4.71 -3.63 -25.94
N ALA A 148 -4.26 -3.00 -27.01
CA ALA A 148 -3.78 -3.70 -28.21
C ALA A 148 -2.52 -4.54 -27.96
N GLY A 149 -1.67 -4.15 -26.99
CA GLY A 149 -0.41 -4.84 -26.65
C GLY A 149 -0.57 -6.09 -25.78
N LEU A 150 -1.72 -6.28 -25.13
CA LEU A 150 -1.91 -7.33 -24.12
C LEU A 150 -1.65 -8.74 -24.66
N ALA A 151 -2.08 -9.04 -25.89
CA ALA A 151 -1.86 -10.37 -26.47
C ALA A 151 -0.37 -10.70 -26.63
N ALA A 152 0.45 -9.73 -27.03
CA ALA A 152 1.89 -9.91 -27.17
C ALA A 152 2.58 -10.06 -25.80
N GLU A 153 2.12 -9.32 -24.78
CA GLU A 153 2.60 -9.48 -23.41
C GLU A 153 2.30 -10.87 -22.85
N LEU A 154 1.09 -11.38 -23.07
CA LEU A 154 0.69 -12.72 -22.66
C LEU A 154 1.47 -13.81 -23.38
N GLU A 155 1.69 -13.67 -24.68
CA GLU A 155 2.51 -14.61 -25.46
C GLU A 155 3.93 -14.71 -24.90
N VAL A 156 4.54 -13.59 -24.50
CA VAL A 156 5.87 -13.58 -23.86
C VAL A 156 5.85 -14.34 -22.53
N ILE A 157 4.83 -14.11 -21.68
CA ILE A 157 4.67 -14.80 -20.39
C ILE A 157 4.50 -16.31 -20.60
N GLU A 158 3.62 -16.72 -21.52
CA GLU A 158 3.33 -18.12 -21.82
C GLU A 158 4.54 -18.84 -22.44
N THR A 159 5.24 -18.18 -23.36
CA THR A 159 6.44 -18.74 -24.01
C THR A 159 7.55 -18.97 -23.00
N ALA A 160 7.85 -17.98 -22.15
CA ALA A 160 8.87 -18.09 -21.10
C ALA A 160 8.57 -19.26 -20.14
N TRP A 161 7.29 -19.43 -19.77
CA TRP A 161 6.88 -20.56 -18.94
C TRP A 161 6.99 -21.91 -19.66
N ARG A 162 6.45 -22.01 -20.88
CA ARG A 162 6.41 -23.26 -21.66
C ARG A 162 7.80 -23.76 -22.01
N GLU A 163 8.70 -22.86 -22.41
CA GLU A 163 10.01 -23.22 -22.96
C GLU A 163 11.09 -23.29 -21.89
N ASN A 164 11.09 -22.37 -20.93
CA ASN A 164 12.18 -22.24 -19.95
C ASN A 164 11.74 -22.52 -18.49
N ARG A 165 10.44 -22.69 -18.23
CA ARG A 165 9.87 -22.75 -16.87
C ARG A 165 10.21 -21.50 -16.03
N GLU A 166 10.30 -20.36 -16.69
CA GLU A 166 10.62 -19.08 -16.06
C GLU A 166 9.33 -18.36 -15.64
N PHE A 167 9.33 -17.81 -14.43
CA PHE A 167 8.24 -16.94 -13.99
C PHE A 167 8.45 -15.53 -14.56
N VAL A 168 7.38 -14.95 -15.11
CA VAL A 168 7.37 -13.59 -15.65
C VAL A 168 6.32 -12.78 -14.90
N LEU A 169 6.75 -11.75 -14.17
CA LEU A 169 5.84 -10.82 -13.52
C LEU A 169 5.24 -9.88 -14.57
N HIS A 170 3.91 -9.82 -14.63
CA HIS A 170 3.18 -8.91 -15.51
C HIS A 170 2.94 -7.57 -14.82
N HIS A 171 3.59 -6.50 -15.27
CA HIS A 171 3.61 -5.22 -14.53
C HIS A 171 2.27 -4.50 -14.55
N ASP A 172 1.56 -4.66 -15.67
CA ASP A 172 0.22 -4.16 -15.90
C ASP A 172 -0.81 -4.71 -14.89
N LEU A 173 -0.49 -5.82 -14.20
CA LEU A 173 -1.29 -6.36 -13.10
C LEU A 173 -1.05 -5.63 -11.76
N THR A 174 0.04 -4.90 -11.62
CA THR A 174 0.44 -4.23 -10.37
C THR A 174 0.15 -2.72 -10.41
N ASN A 175 0.27 -2.05 -9.28
CA ASN A 175 0.35 -0.59 -9.17
C ASN A 175 1.75 -0.12 -8.79
N VAL A 176 2.56 -0.97 -8.13
CA VAL A 176 3.88 -0.60 -7.59
C VAL A 176 5.02 -0.81 -8.58
N ILE A 177 4.86 -1.65 -9.60
CA ILE A 177 5.85 -1.85 -10.67
C ILE A 177 5.32 -1.16 -11.92
N ARG A 178 6.03 -0.12 -12.36
CA ARG A 178 5.57 0.79 -13.42
C ARG A 178 6.59 0.99 -14.53
N VAL A 179 7.84 0.61 -14.31
CA VAL A 179 8.89 0.65 -15.33
C VAL A 179 8.89 -0.72 -16.03
N GLY A 180 8.89 -0.71 -17.37
CA GLY A 180 8.82 -1.92 -18.21
C GLY A 180 7.44 -2.60 -18.19
N ASP A 181 7.21 -3.51 -19.13
CA ASP A 181 5.94 -4.26 -19.24
C ASP A 181 5.97 -5.56 -18.44
N VAL A 182 7.14 -6.21 -18.40
CA VAL A 182 7.35 -7.46 -17.65
C VAL A 182 8.75 -7.54 -17.02
N THR A 183 8.86 -8.34 -15.96
CA THR A 183 10.16 -8.79 -15.42
C THR A 183 10.24 -10.30 -15.50
N VAL A 184 11.28 -10.81 -16.16
CA VAL A 184 11.56 -12.25 -16.27
C VAL A 184 12.47 -12.67 -15.13
N PHE A 185 12.08 -13.69 -14.37
CA PHE A 185 12.87 -14.28 -13.30
C PHE A 185 13.48 -15.60 -13.77
N HIS A 186 14.79 -15.60 -13.94
CA HIS A 186 15.56 -16.75 -14.37
C HIS A 186 15.81 -17.72 -13.21
N CYS A 187 16.06 -18.99 -13.54
CA CYS A 187 16.36 -20.04 -12.55
C CYS A 187 17.65 -19.80 -11.76
N ASP A 188 18.56 -18.96 -12.27
CA ASP A 188 19.79 -18.55 -11.60
C ASP A 188 19.60 -17.38 -10.62
N GLY A 189 18.35 -16.91 -10.44
CA GLY A 189 18.00 -15.82 -9.53
C GLY A 189 18.12 -14.43 -10.13
N ARG A 190 18.55 -14.29 -11.40
CA ARG A 190 18.57 -12.98 -12.08
C ARG A 190 17.16 -12.56 -12.51
N ALA A 191 16.89 -11.25 -12.42
CA ALA A 191 15.63 -10.65 -12.84
C ALA A 191 15.88 -9.61 -13.94
N TRP A 192 15.21 -9.76 -15.09
CA TRP A 192 15.46 -8.94 -16.29
C TRP A 192 14.20 -8.18 -16.70
N LEU A 193 14.34 -6.87 -16.82
CA LEU A 193 13.28 -5.96 -17.22
C LEU A 193 13.09 -5.97 -18.74
N ARG A 194 11.86 -6.10 -19.22
CA ARG A 194 11.55 -6.08 -20.67
C ARG A 194 10.41 -5.14 -20.99
N GLU A 195 10.63 -4.36 -22.03
CA GLU A 195 9.61 -3.58 -22.75
C GLU A 195 9.22 -4.35 -24.01
N ILE A 196 7.93 -4.55 -24.24
CA ILE A 196 7.35 -5.32 -25.33
C ILE A 196 6.74 -4.34 -26.33
N LYS A 197 7.45 -4.11 -27.43
CA LYS A 197 6.99 -3.22 -28.51
C LYS A 197 6.50 -4.02 -29.71
N THR A 198 5.30 -3.72 -30.17
CA THR A 198 4.77 -4.22 -31.45
C THR A 198 5.46 -3.58 -32.67
N ASN A 199 6.11 -2.41 -32.51
CA ASN A 199 6.90 -1.76 -33.55
C ASN A 199 8.25 -1.25 -32.99
N GLN A 200 9.35 -1.87 -33.41
CA GLN A 200 10.70 -1.60 -32.89
C GLN A 200 11.28 -0.23 -33.31
N ARG A 201 10.65 0.49 -34.24
CA ARG A 201 11.20 1.74 -34.80
C ARG A 201 10.98 2.98 -33.92
N TYR A 202 10.14 2.91 -32.88
CA TYR A 202 9.86 4.05 -32.00
C TYR A 202 10.57 3.90 -30.64
N ARG A 203 11.56 4.75 -30.39
CA ARG A 203 12.36 4.77 -29.16
C ARG A 203 12.21 6.12 -28.47
N VAL A 204 11.87 6.09 -27.17
CA VAL A 204 11.77 7.29 -26.32
C VAL A 204 13.01 7.29 -25.41
N PRO A 205 14.00 8.17 -25.64
CA PRO A 205 15.28 8.13 -24.92
C PRO A 205 15.18 8.28 -23.39
N ALA A 206 14.12 8.92 -22.89
CA ALA A 206 13.86 9.04 -21.45
C ALA A 206 13.42 7.71 -20.83
N GLN A 207 12.59 6.95 -21.53
CA GLN A 207 12.13 5.62 -21.11
C GLN A 207 13.28 4.61 -21.14
N GLU A 208 14.15 4.67 -22.16
CA GLU A 208 15.33 3.81 -22.25
C GLU A 208 16.32 4.04 -21.12
N ARG A 209 16.55 5.31 -20.74
CA ARG A 209 17.37 5.65 -19.57
C ARG A 209 16.75 5.12 -18.28
N LEU A 210 15.45 5.32 -18.08
CA LEU A 210 14.75 4.80 -16.90
C LEU A 210 14.82 3.27 -16.80
N LEU A 211 14.66 2.56 -17.92
CA LEU A 211 14.84 1.10 -18.00
C LEU A 211 16.27 0.69 -17.65
N ALA A 212 17.28 1.37 -18.18
CA ALA A 212 18.69 1.08 -17.91
C ALA A 212 19.05 1.32 -16.44
N ASP A 213 18.71 2.49 -15.88
CA ASP A 213 18.98 2.85 -14.49
C ASP A 213 18.32 1.85 -13.53
N THR A 214 17.08 1.46 -13.82
CA THR A 214 16.35 0.50 -12.97
C THR A 214 16.86 -0.92 -13.12
N SER A 215 17.34 -1.31 -14.32
CA SER A 215 17.99 -2.61 -14.53
C SER A 215 19.30 -2.71 -13.74
N GLN A 216 20.04 -1.61 -13.57
CA GLN A 216 21.22 -1.58 -12.71
C GLN A 216 20.86 -1.84 -11.25
N VAL A 217 19.77 -1.23 -10.75
CA VAL A 217 19.28 -1.47 -9.39
C VAL A 217 18.86 -2.93 -9.18
N LEU A 218 18.29 -3.57 -10.21
CA LEU A 218 17.97 -5.00 -10.18
C LEU A 218 19.21 -5.89 -10.16
N ALA A 219 20.29 -5.49 -10.86
CA ALA A 219 21.51 -6.29 -10.98
C ALA A 219 22.38 -6.24 -9.71
N ASP A 220 22.62 -5.04 -9.18
CA ASP A 220 23.61 -4.83 -8.11
C ASP A 220 22.99 -4.56 -6.74
N GLU A 221 21.67 -4.43 -6.67
CA GLU A 221 20.93 -3.92 -5.50
C GLU A 221 21.44 -2.52 -5.03
N ALA A 222 22.26 -1.89 -5.87
CA ALA A 222 22.98 -0.65 -5.68
C ALA A 222 22.90 0.13 -7.00
N GLY A 223 22.63 1.43 -6.91
CA GLY A 223 22.43 2.28 -8.08
C GLY A 223 21.68 3.54 -7.68
N GLU A 224 21.91 4.64 -8.39
CA GLU A 224 21.16 5.86 -8.14
C GLU A 224 19.70 5.65 -8.57
N LEU A 225 18.77 5.84 -7.64
CA LEU A 225 17.35 5.88 -7.97
C LEU A 225 17.11 7.06 -8.90
N PRO A 226 16.17 6.98 -9.85
CA PRO A 226 15.82 8.09 -10.74
C PRO A 226 15.48 9.42 -10.03
N SER A 227 15.14 9.37 -8.74
CA SER A 227 14.95 10.54 -7.86
C SER A 227 16.24 11.28 -7.46
N GLY A 228 17.40 10.81 -7.91
CA GLY A 228 18.72 11.27 -7.48
C GLY A 228 19.12 10.83 -6.07
N HIS A 229 18.41 9.84 -5.51
CA HIS A 229 18.74 9.25 -4.20
C HIS A 229 19.47 7.94 -4.39
N VAL A 230 20.43 7.64 -3.52
CA VAL A 230 21.18 6.38 -3.58
C VAL A 230 20.68 5.48 -2.45
N PRO A 231 20.13 4.28 -2.72
CA PRO A 231 19.81 3.31 -1.69
C PRO A 231 21.07 2.96 -0.92
N VAL A 232 21.02 3.10 0.40
CA VAL A 232 22.13 2.74 1.29
C VAL A 232 21.61 1.73 2.29
N ARG A 233 22.12 0.50 2.20
CA ARG A 233 21.91 -0.51 3.24
C ARG A 233 22.64 -0.13 4.51
N THR A 234 21.90 -0.07 5.61
CA THR A 234 22.48 0.12 6.93
C THR A 234 22.71 -1.21 7.63
N THR A 235 23.50 -1.20 8.70
CA THR A 235 23.67 -2.37 9.59
C THR A 235 22.54 -2.49 10.62
N ILE A 236 21.53 -1.64 10.54
CA ILE A 236 20.44 -1.57 11.52
C ILE A 236 19.33 -2.52 11.06
N ASP A 237 19.11 -3.57 11.85
CA ASP A 237 18.00 -4.51 11.61
C ASP A 237 16.65 -3.79 11.66
N TYR A 238 15.81 -4.07 10.66
CA TYR A 238 14.41 -3.66 10.65
C TYR A 238 13.65 -4.38 11.77
N ARG A 239 13.05 -3.61 12.68
CA ARG A 239 12.26 -4.10 13.80
C ARG A 239 10.96 -3.33 13.86
N THR A 240 9.89 -4.03 14.21
CA THR A 240 8.54 -3.46 14.25
C THR A 240 7.76 -3.96 15.46
N ASP A 241 6.74 -3.19 15.85
CA ASP A 241 5.77 -3.54 16.89
C ASP A 241 4.51 -4.21 16.28
N LEU A 242 4.63 -4.83 15.09
CA LEU A 242 3.49 -5.41 14.36
C LEU A 242 2.78 -6.55 15.13
N ALA A 243 3.46 -7.19 16.09
CA ALA A 243 2.82 -8.16 16.98
C ALA A 243 1.69 -7.52 17.80
N GLY A 244 1.88 -6.27 18.26
CA GLY A 244 0.84 -5.51 18.96
C GLY A 244 -0.32 -5.15 18.04
N LEU A 245 -0.02 -4.72 16.81
CA LEU A 245 -1.05 -4.46 15.79
C LEU A 245 -1.88 -5.72 15.51
N ARG A 246 -1.23 -6.88 15.32
CA ARG A 246 -1.92 -8.16 15.08
C ARG A 246 -2.92 -8.47 16.19
N VAL A 247 -2.54 -8.28 17.45
CA VAL A 247 -3.42 -8.53 18.60
C VAL A 247 -4.63 -7.60 18.56
N VAL A 248 -4.40 -6.29 18.40
CA VAL A 248 -5.49 -5.30 18.38
C VAL A 248 -6.45 -5.54 17.22
N LEU A 249 -5.93 -5.79 16.01
CA LEU A 249 -6.75 -6.13 14.86
C LEU A 249 -7.54 -7.43 15.08
N GLY A 250 -6.88 -8.48 15.56
CA GLY A 250 -7.55 -9.76 15.84
C GLY A 250 -8.68 -9.62 16.85
N LEU A 251 -8.50 -8.80 17.89
CA LEU A 251 -9.55 -8.52 18.87
C LEU A 251 -10.72 -7.73 18.29
N ALA A 252 -10.46 -6.72 17.46
CA ALA A 252 -11.51 -5.96 16.79
C ALA A 252 -12.31 -6.85 15.83
N HIS A 253 -11.63 -7.72 15.08
CA HIS A 253 -12.26 -8.65 14.14
C HIS A 253 -13.06 -9.77 14.82
N ALA A 254 -12.63 -10.25 16.00
CA ALA A 254 -13.26 -11.40 16.66
C ALA A 254 -14.34 -11.04 17.69
N ARG A 255 -14.47 -9.76 18.08
CA ARG A 255 -15.35 -9.35 19.19
C ARG A 255 -16.40 -8.34 18.74
N SER A 256 -16.36 -7.14 19.31
CA SER A 256 -17.40 -6.13 19.16
C SER A 256 -17.18 -5.21 17.97
N GLY A 257 -16.24 -5.52 17.08
CA GLY A 257 -15.87 -4.65 15.97
C GLY A 257 -14.94 -3.49 16.33
N ILE A 258 -14.67 -3.18 17.60
CA ILE A 258 -13.71 -2.13 18.02
C ILE A 258 -12.78 -2.69 19.11
N ALA A 259 -11.49 -2.41 19.00
CA ALA A 259 -10.51 -2.72 20.05
C ALA A 259 -9.33 -1.74 20.01
N GLY A 260 -8.84 -1.35 21.19
CA GLY A 260 -7.65 -0.51 21.33
C GLY A 260 -6.63 -1.07 22.32
N GLY A 261 -5.35 -0.80 22.05
CA GLY A 261 -4.23 -1.27 22.86
C GLY A 261 -2.98 -0.42 22.71
N VAL A 262 -2.19 -0.36 23.78
CA VAL A 262 -0.82 0.18 23.73
C VAL A 262 0.06 -0.88 23.08
N VAL A 263 0.77 -0.51 22.02
CA VAL A 263 1.62 -1.43 21.24
C VAL A 263 3.10 -1.28 21.60
N SER A 264 3.52 -0.07 21.98
CA SER A 264 4.86 0.20 22.50
C SER A 264 4.87 1.51 23.32
N SER A 265 6.00 1.84 23.92
CA SER A 265 6.12 3.04 24.77
C SER A 265 5.79 4.30 23.97
N GLY A 266 4.72 4.99 24.37
CA GLY A 266 4.25 6.19 23.67
C GLY A 266 3.44 5.94 22.41
N ARG A 267 3.08 4.69 22.09
CA ARG A 267 2.34 4.33 20.88
C ARG A 267 1.17 3.40 21.19
N ALA A 268 0.01 3.74 20.66
CA ALA A 268 -1.18 2.92 20.76
C ALA A 268 -1.88 2.78 19.41
N VAL A 269 -2.71 1.76 19.30
CA VAL A 269 -3.54 1.49 18.14
C VAL A 269 -4.99 1.33 18.58
N VAL A 270 -5.92 1.86 17.80
CA VAL A 270 -7.34 1.50 17.86
C VAL A 270 -7.75 0.97 16.51
N ALA A 271 -8.25 -0.25 16.47
CA ALA A 271 -8.76 -0.89 15.26
C ALA A 271 -10.28 -0.95 15.29
N ALA A 272 -10.89 -0.88 14.10
CA ALA A 272 -12.31 -1.05 13.91
C ALA A 272 -12.61 -1.92 12.68
N SER A 273 -13.52 -2.88 12.82
CA SER A 273 -14.05 -3.75 11.77
C SER A 273 -15.53 -3.46 11.57
N GLN A 274 -15.87 -2.91 10.40
CA GLN A 274 -17.24 -2.59 10.03
C GLN A 274 -18.07 -3.87 9.85
N PHE A 275 -17.49 -4.92 9.25
CA PHE A 275 -18.16 -6.22 9.12
C PHE A 275 -18.55 -6.84 10.45
N THR A 276 -17.71 -6.70 11.48
CA THR A 276 -17.96 -7.28 12.81
C THR A 276 -18.93 -6.41 13.60
N ALA A 277 -18.88 -5.08 13.41
CA ALA A 277 -19.79 -4.14 14.04
C ALA A 277 -21.18 -4.10 13.40
N ALA A 278 -21.32 -4.61 12.17
CA ALA A 278 -22.57 -4.60 11.41
C ALA A 278 -23.72 -5.20 12.22
N GLY A 279 -24.86 -4.51 12.26
CA GLY A 279 -26.04 -4.91 13.03
C GLY A 279 -25.90 -4.82 14.56
N THR A 280 -24.71 -4.49 15.08
CA THR A 280 -24.48 -4.33 16.53
C THR A 280 -24.63 -2.87 16.98
N TYR A 281 -24.21 -1.93 16.13
CA TYR A 281 -24.25 -0.49 16.43
C TYR A 281 -24.88 0.29 15.28
N THR A 282 -25.53 1.40 15.62
CA THR A 282 -25.77 2.47 14.64
C THR A 282 -24.46 3.17 14.27
N ALA A 283 -24.42 3.90 13.15
CA ALA A 283 -23.24 4.67 12.74
C ALA A 283 -22.77 5.67 13.84
N GLU A 284 -23.71 6.35 14.49
CA GLU A 284 -23.43 7.27 15.60
C GLU A 284 -22.82 6.54 16.81
N GLN A 285 -23.38 5.39 17.19
CA GLN A 285 -22.86 4.58 18.29
C GLN A 285 -21.47 4.03 17.98
N PHE A 286 -21.24 3.59 16.75
CA PHE A 286 -19.93 3.12 16.29
C PHE A 286 -18.89 4.25 16.39
N SER A 287 -19.22 5.44 15.88
CA SER A 287 -18.36 6.63 15.94
C SER A 287 -18.04 7.06 17.37
N ALA A 288 -19.05 7.11 18.24
CA ALA A 288 -18.89 7.46 19.66
C ALA A 288 -18.00 6.45 20.40
N ARG A 289 -18.18 5.15 20.14
CA ARG A 289 -17.36 4.08 20.75
C ARG A 289 -15.91 4.12 20.25
N PHE A 290 -15.71 4.34 18.95
CA PHE A 290 -14.37 4.46 18.39
C PHE A 290 -13.62 5.65 18.99
N SER A 291 -14.27 6.81 19.07
CA SER A 291 -13.72 8.02 19.69
C SER A 291 -13.40 7.81 21.18
N ALA A 292 -14.31 7.19 21.94
CA ALA A 292 -14.08 6.89 23.35
C ALA A 292 -12.88 5.96 23.56
N GLU A 293 -12.71 4.97 22.68
CA GLU A 293 -11.58 4.05 22.73
C GLU A 293 -10.26 4.74 22.33
N LEU A 294 -10.32 5.65 21.36
CA LEU A 294 -9.19 6.50 20.96
C LEU A 294 -8.71 7.36 22.12
N ASP A 295 -9.62 8.04 22.82
CA ASP A 295 -9.29 8.85 23.98
C ASP A 295 -8.75 7.99 25.12
N ARG A 296 -9.31 6.80 25.33
CA ARG A 296 -8.80 5.85 26.34
C ARG A 296 -7.34 5.47 26.08
N VAL A 297 -6.97 5.15 24.84
CA VAL A 297 -5.60 4.74 24.55
C VAL A 297 -4.62 5.91 24.53
N ARG A 298 -5.06 7.11 24.12
CA ARG A 298 -4.27 8.35 24.19
C ARG A 298 -3.83 8.67 25.60
N ARG A 299 -4.75 8.56 26.57
CA ARG A 299 -4.41 8.72 27.99
C ARG A 299 -3.34 7.72 28.46
N ARG A 300 -3.44 6.47 28.03
CA ARG A 300 -2.49 5.41 28.40
C ARG A 300 -1.07 5.60 27.85
N ILE A 301 -0.91 6.40 26.79
CA ILE A 301 0.41 6.72 26.23
C ILE A 301 0.93 8.10 26.69
N GLY A 302 0.25 8.73 27.65
CA GLY A 302 0.61 10.05 28.18
C GLY A 302 0.45 11.15 27.14
N ALA A 303 -0.55 11.02 26.26
CA ALA A 303 -0.89 12.01 25.23
C ALA A 303 -2.31 12.54 25.52
N ASP A 304 -2.51 13.03 26.75
CA ASP A 304 -3.81 13.46 27.27
C ASP A 304 -4.33 14.75 26.61
N ASP A 305 -3.42 15.58 26.09
CA ASP A 305 -3.76 16.78 25.32
C ASP A 305 -3.90 16.42 23.83
N PRO A 306 -5.10 16.53 23.24
CA PRO A 306 -5.32 16.30 21.81
C PRO A 306 -4.43 17.16 20.91
N GLY A 307 -4.04 18.36 21.36
CA GLY A 307 -3.13 19.26 20.65
C GLY A 307 -1.65 18.83 20.67
N HIS A 308 -1.35 17.70 21.33
CA HIS A 308 -0.01 17.14 21.47
C HIS A 308 0.02 15.64 21.13
N THR A 309 -0.85 15.18 20.21
CA THR A 309 -0.90 13.78 19.79
C THR A 309 -0.83 13.64 18.28
N LEU A 310 0.11 12.84 17.77
CA LEU A 310 0.08 12.43 16.37
C LEU A 310 -0.90 11.28 16.20
N THR A 311 -1.89 11.44 15.32
CA THR A 311 -2.85 10.39 14.97
C THR A 311 -2.86 10.18 13.47
N LEU A 312 -2.70 8.95 13.01
CA LEU A 312 -2.81 8.58 11.59
C LEU A 312 -3.79 7.43 11.42
N LEU A 313 -4.63 7.49 10.38
CA LEU A 313 -5.51 6.40 10.01
C LEU A 313 -4.90 5.54 8.89
N SER A 314 -5.16 4.24 8.95
CA SER A 314 -4.70 3.30 7.93
C SER A 314 -5.33 3.56 6.56
N ILE A 315 -6.59 4.02 6.52
CA ILE A 315 -7.32 4.34 5.29
C ILE A 315 -6.66 5.48 4.51
N ASP A 316 -5.96 6.39 5.18
CA ASP A 316 -5.38 7.56 4.52
C ASP A 316 -4.18 7.20 3.65
N GLN A 317 -3.52 6.05 3.88
CA GLN A 317 -2.20 5.82 3.29
C GLN A 317 -1.80 4.35 3.07
N ALA A 318 -2.29 3.38 3.85
CA ALA A 318 -1.72 2.03 3.85
C ALA A 318 -2.34 1.13 2.76
N GLY A 319 -1.48 0.49 1.97
CA GLY A 319 -1.86 -0.18 0.71
C GLY A 319 -2.15 0.77 -0.45
N ARG A 320 -1.98 2.09 -0.26
CA ARG A 320 -2.26 3.14 -1.27
C ARG A 320 -1.00 3.90 -1.71
N THR A 321 0.07 3.83 -0.91
CA THR A 321 1.39 4.37 -1.24
C THR A 321 2.25 3.33 -1.94
N LEU A 322 2.91 3.70 -3.03
CA LEU A 322 3.64 2.77 -3.91
C LEU A 322 4.82 2.04 -3.24
N VAL A 323 5.36 2.62 -2.18
CA VAL A 323 6.59 2.17 -1.53
C VAL A 323 6.35 1.49 -0.19
N ARG A 324 5.09 1.39 0.25
CA ARG A 324 4.71 0.72 1.49
C ARG A 324 4.33 -0.73 1.20
N PRO A 325 4.74 -1.69 2.05
CA PRO A 325 4.25 -3.05 2.00
C PRO A 325 2.71 -3.13 1.89
N PRO A 326 2.15 -3.95 0.99
CA PRO A 326 0.71 -4.21 0.91
C PRO A 326 0.24 -5.13 2.03
N TRP A 327 -1.01 -4.99 2.49
CA TRP A 327 -1.54 -5.74 3.63
C TRP A 327 -1.45 -7.26 3.51
N ALA A 328 -1.49 -7.79 2.29
CA ALA A 328 -1.41 -9.23 2.05
C ALA A 328 -0.08 -9.85 2.54
N ILE A 329 1.01 -9.08 2.64
CA ILE A 329 2.30 -9.57 3.17
C ILE A 329 2.52 -9.27 4.66
N TYR A 330 1.58 -8.61 5.34
CA TYR A 330 1.71 -8.36 6.77
C TYR A 330 1.56 -9.66 7.58
N PRO A 331 2.27 -9.80 8.71
CA PRO A 331 2.21 -10.98 9.57
C PRO A 331 0.94 -10.99 10.45
N ILE A 332 -0.23 -10.84 9.82
CA ILE A 332 -1.58 -10.84 10.39
C ILE A 332 -2.44 -11.92 9.72
N ALA A 333 -3.56 -12.30 10.32
CA ALA A 333 -4.48 -13.29 9.75
C ALA A 333 -4.98 -12.86 8.35
N ALA A 334 -5.24 -13.81 7.46
CA ALA A 334 -5.60 -13.52 6.07
C ALA A 334 -6.96 -12.82 5.96
N GLU A 335 -7.89 -13.16 6.86
CA GLU A 335 -9.22 -12.57 7.02
C GLU A 335 -9.13 -11.10 7.42
N VAL A 336 -8.21 -10.79 8.33
CA VAL A 336 -7.94 -9.42 8.78
C VAL A 336 -7.28 -8.62 7.66
N ALA A 337 -6.28 -9.19 6.98
CA ALA A 337 -5.63 -8.55 5.83
C ALA A 337 -6.62 -8.28 4.69
N ALA A 338 -7.46 -9.25 4.34
CA ALA A 338 -8.51 -9.09 3.35
C ALA A 338 -9.51 -7.99 3.74
N SER A 339 -9.90 -7.93 5.03
CA SER A 339 -10.80 -6.88 5.53
C SER A 339 -10.17 -5.48 5.45
N LEU A 340 -8.88 -5.35 5.73
CA LEU A 340 -8.13 -4.08 5.55
C LEU A 340 -8.03 -3.68 4.07
N ILE A 341 -7.77 -4.64 3.18
CA ILE A 341 -7.72 -4.40 1.72
C ILE A 341 -9.10 -3.98 1.20
N ALA A 342 -10.15 -4.64 1.68
CA ALA A 342 -11.53 -4.41 1.27
C ALA A 342 -12.15 -3.12 1.84
N ASP A 343 -11.37 -2.33 2.59
CA ASP A 343 -11.80 -1.16 3.36
C ASP A 343 -12.89 -1.47 4.43
N GLY A 344 -13.16 -2.74 4.73
CA GLY A 344 -14.12 -3.15 5.78
C GLY A 344 -13.53 -3.18 7.18
N MET A 345 -12.23 -2.86 7.29
CA MET A 345 -11.52 -2.70 8.55
C MET A 345 -10.48 -1.59 8.41
N PHE A 346 -10.25 -0.86 9.50
CA PHE A 346 -9.23 0.18 9.58
C PHE A 346 -8.65 0.29 10.99
N PHE A 347 -7.58 1.06 11.14
CA PHE A 347 -7.05 1.41 12.45
C PHE A 347 -6.46 2.81 12.49
N ALA A 348 -6.52 3.43 13.67
CA ALA A 348 -5.79 4.62 14.03
C ALA A 348 -4.53 4.23 14.80
N VAL A 349 -3.39 4.86 14.48
CA VAL A 349 -2.18 4.84 15.29
C VAL A 349 -2.05 6.18 15.99
N CYS A 350 -1.99 6.16 17.32
CA CYS A 350 -1.70 7.32 18.15
C CYS A 350 -0.27 7.25 18.65
N MET A 351 0.44 8.37 18.60
CA MET A 351 1.80 8.46 19.11
C MET A 351 2.02 9.75 19.89
N ASN A 352 2.67 9.62 21.05
CA ASN A 352 3.13 10.74 21.85
C ASN A 352 4.38 11.36 21.18
N PRO A 353 4.31 12.61 20.68
CA PRO A 353 5.40 13.26 19.96
C PRO A 353 6.67 13.41 20.81
N HIS A 354 6.55 13.57 22.13
CA HIS A 354 7.70 13.68 23.03
C HIS A 354 8.54 12.42 23.02
N LYS A 355 7.92 11.24 22.89
CA LYS A 355 8.66 9.98 22.82
C LYS A 355 9.54 9.89 21.57
N ILE A 356 9.12 10.51 20.46
CA ILE A 356 9.95 10.61 19.25
C ILE A 356 11.19 11.48 19.51
N ILE A 357 11.00 12.65 20.14
CA ILE A 357 12.11 13.54 20.50
C ILE A 357 13.07 12.86 21.48
N ASP A 358 12.55 12.21 22.52
CA ASP A 358 13.34 11.48 23.52
C ASP A 358 14.17 10.35 22.87
N ALA A 359 13.57 9.60 21.95
CA ALA A 359 14.25 8.50 21.27
C ALA A 359 15.34 8.99 20.31
N LEU A 360 15.10 10.09 19.59
CA LEU A 360 16.10 10.75 18.76
C LEU A 360 17.25 11.30 19.62
N ALA A 361 16.95 11.95 20.74
CA ALA A 361 17.96 12.47 21.67
C ALA A 361 18.85 11.34 22.21
N LYS A 362 18.26 10.20 22.59
CA LYS A 362 19.00 8.98 23.00
C LYS A 362 19.87 8.39 21.89
N ALA A 363 19.53 8.65 20.63
CA ALA A 363 20.34 8.27 19.46
C ALA A 363 21.37 9.35 19.06
N GLY A 364 21.53 10.42 19.85
CA GLY A 364 22.46 11.52 19.56
C GLY A 364 21.94 12.54 18.54
N VAL A 365 20.64 12.54 18.26
CA VAL A 365 19.98 13.43 17.29
C VAL A 365 19.16 14.48 18.03
N GLN A 366 19.48 15.75 17.81
CA GLN A 366 18.64 16.88 18.22
C GLN A 366 17.43 16.97 17.29
N ALA A 367 16.24 17.15 17.85
CA ALA A 367 15.01 17.18 17.07
C ALA A 367 14.04 18.25 17.59
N SER A 368 13.29 18.86 16.67
CA SER A 368 12.27 19.86 16.99
C SER A 368 11.14 19.84 15.96
N TRP A 369 9.90 19.87 16.41
CA TRP A 369 8.73 19.98 15.53
C TRP A 369 8.70 21.34 14.82
N LEU A 370 8.40 21.34 13.53
CA LEU A 370 8.33 22.54 12.69
C LEU A 370 6.90 23.06 12.49
N GLN A 371 5.92 22.27 12.89
CA GLN A 371 4.49 22.61 12.85
C GLN A 371 3.86 22.28 14.20
N ARG A 372 2.72 22.92 14.49
CA ARG A 372 1.88 22.56 15.63
C ARG A 372 1.23 21.21 15.36
N LEU A 373 1.16 20.35 16.39
CA LEU A 373 0.66 18.98 16.27
C LEU A 373 -0.79 18.86 16.75
N ASP A 374 -1.66 19.73 16.25
CA ASP A 374 -3.05 19.87 16.67
C ASP A 374 -4.05 19.41 15.60
N GLY A 375 -3.61 18.62 14.62
CA GLY A 375 -4.44 18.12 13.53
C GLY A 375 -4.60 19.11 12.36
N THR A 376 -3.96 20.29 12.44
CA THR A 376 -3.96 21.30 11.37
C THR A 376 -2.68 21.30 10.53
N GLU A 377 -1.87 20.24 10.64
CA GLU A 377 -0.59 20.11 9.96
C GLU A 377 -0.77 20.16 8.44
N ASN A 378 0.15 20.83 7.74
CA ASN A 378 0.20 20.81 6.29
C ASN A 378 1.09 19.63 5.82
N PRO A 379 0.53 18.58 5.19
CA PRO A 379 1.31 17.40 4.79
C PRO A 379 2.37 17.68 3.72
N SER A 380 2.24 18.79 2.98
CA SER A 380 3.20 19.22 1.97
C SER A 380 4.41 19.98 2.56
N LYS A 381 4.37 20.34 3.85
CA LYS A 381 5.47 21.01 4.54
C LYS A 381 6.25 20.02 5.42
N PRO A 382 7.55 20.26 5.66
CA PRO A 382 8.30 19.45 6.61
C PRO A 382 7.69 19.51 8.02
N LEU A 383 7.72 18.40 8.75
CA LEU A 383 7.08 18.26 10.06
C LEU A 383 8.09 18.27 11.21
N LEU A 384 9.25 17.64 11.02
CA LEU A 384 10.27 17.49 12.06
C LEU A 384 11.63 17.91 11.53
N ARG A 385 12.34 18.80 12.24
CA ARG A 385 13.76 19.06 11.99
C ARG A 385 14.60 18.12 12.83
N VAL A 386 15.66 17.56 12.23
CA VAL A 386 16.62 16.70 12.92
C VAL A 386 18.05 17.16 12.64
N ALA A 387 18.93 17.07 13.62
CA ALA A 387 20.34 17.45 13.51
C ALA A 387 21.23 16.55 14.37
N ALA A 388 22.42 16.21 13.88
CA ALA A 388 23.42 15.47 14.64
C ALA A 388 24.83 16.03 14.35
N ARG A 389 25.71 15.98 15.36
CA ARG A 389 27.12 16.32 15.18
C ARG A 389 27.91 15.09 14.77
N SER A 390 28.72 15.22 13.74
CA SER A 390 29.73 14.24 13.35
C SER A 390 31.06 14.95 13.17
N GLY A 391 32.03 14.64 14.05
CA GLY A 391 33.25 15.43 14.21
C GLY A 391 32.94 16.90 14.50
N ASN A 392 33.56 17.80 13.73
CA ASN A 392 33.36 19.25 13.86
C ASN A 392 32.17 19.79 13.05
N ARG A 393 31.41 18.94 12.37
CA ARG A 393 30.33 19.34 11.47
C ARG A 393 28.96 19.03 12.08
N LEU A 394 28.03 19.96 11.92
CA LEU A 394 26.60 19.75 12.19
C LEU A 394 25.90 19.32 10.90
N TRP A 395 25.32 18.14 10.90
CA TRP A 395 24.44 17.66 9.83
C TRP A 395 22.99 17.88 10.25
N SER A 396 22.16 18.36 9.34
CA SER A 396 20.74 18.56 9.62
C SER A 396 19.88 18.35 8.38
N THR A 397 18.68 17.83 8.57
CA THR A 397 17.65 17.73 7.54
C THR A 397 16.26 17.92 8.16
N SER A 398 15.23 17.96 7.32
CA SER A 398 13.84 17.94 7.77
C SER A 398 13.12 16.71 7.25
N LEU A 399 12.31 16.09 8.10
CA LEU A 399 11.47 14.95 7.77
C LEU A 399 10.07 15.43 7.47
N ASN A 400 9.49 14.91 6.39
CA ASN A 400 8.12 15.20 5.98
C ASN A 400 7.13 14.24 6.64
N PHE A 401 5.84 14.44 6.36
CA PHE A 401 4.77 13.58 6.84
C PHE A 401 4.94 12.12 6.43
N ALA A 402 5.46 11.83 5.23
CA ALA A 402 5.66 10.47 4.75
C ALA A 402 6.64 9.67 5.64
N ALA A 403 7.73 10.28 6.11
CA ALA A 403 8.68 9.65 7.01
C ALA A 403 8.07 9.31 8.39
N ILE A 404 7.17 10.17 8.89
CA ILE A 404 6.44 9.93 10.15
C ILE A 404 5.34 8.88 9.95
N ALA A 405 4.66 8.90 8.80
CA ALA A 405 3.66 7.91 8.43
C ALA A 405 4.26 6.51 8.27
N GLU A 406 5.47 6.39 7.74
CA GLU A 406 6.22 5.13 7.70
C GLU A 406 6.47 4.60 9.12
N LEU A 407 7.03 5.43 10.01
CA LEU A 407 7.24 5.07 11.42
C LEU A 407 5.97 4.56 12.10
N MET A 408 4.85 5.26 11.90
CA MET A 408 3.61 4.99 12.61
C MET A 408 2.80 3.84 12.00
N LEU A 409 2.60 3.83 10.68
CA LEU A 409 1.70 2.87 10.01
C LEU A 409 2.34 1.51 9.75
N GLU A 410 3.67 1.45 9.61
CA GLU A 410 4.40 0.17 9.58
C GLU A 410 4.83 -0.29 10.98
N LEU A 411 4.51 0.53 12.00
CA LEU A 411 4.87 0.33 13.40
C LEU A 411 6.36 0.04 13.57
N ILE A 412 7.24 0.77 12.88
CA ILE A 412 8.69 0.63 13.06
C ILE A 412 9.03 0.90 14.53
N ASP A 413 9.83 0.01 15.14
CA ASP A 413 10.32 0.22 16.50
C ASP A 413 11.01 1.58 16.59
N LEU A 414 10.61 2.38 17.57
CA LEU A 414 11.03 3.76 17.66
C LEU A 414 12.55 3.88 17.83
N ARG A 415 13.17 2.95 18.56
CA ARG A 415 14.63 2.93 18.71
C ARG A 415 15.32 2.60 17.39
N THR A 416 14.85 1.60 16.67
CA THR A 416 15.35 1.25 15.33
C THR A 416 15.24 2.43 14.37
N TRP A 417 14.09 3.11 14.32
CA TRP A 417 13.89 4.28 13.46
C TRP A 417 14.82 5.45 13.84
N SER A 418 14.92 5.79 15.13
CA SER A 418 15.80 6.88 15.59
C SER A 418 17.28 6.60 15.29
N ARG A 419 17.74 5.35 15.41
CA ARG A 419 19.10 4.96 15.00
C ARG A 419 19.31 5.11 13.51
N GLN A 420 18.29 4.82 12.70
CA GLN A 420 18.36 4.97 11.25
C GLN A 420 18.49 6.45 10.86
N VAL A 421 17.72 7.33 11.49
CA VAL A 421 17.86 8.78 11.32
C VAL A 421 19.26 9.25 11.72
N ALA A 422 19.79 8.76 12.85
CA ALA A 422 21.15 9.09 13.30
C ALA A 422 22.21 8.63 12.28
N ALA A 423 22.10 7.42 11.75
CA ALA A 423 22.99 6.89 10.73
C ALA A 423 22.94 7.72 9.43
N THR A 424 21.76 8.19 9.02
CA THR A 424 21.64 9.09 7.86
C THR A 424 22.32 10.45 8.09
N LEU A 425 22.49 10.87 9.35
CA LEU A 425 23.15 12.12 9.75
C LEU A 425 24.62 11.92 10.20
N SER A 426 25.17 10.70 10.11
CA SER A 426 26.54 10.40 10.57
C SER A 426 27.63 11.07 9.74
N GLY A 427 27.29 11.59 8.55
CA GLY A 427 28.26 12.18 7.63
C GLY A 427 29.18 11.17 6.95
N GLU A 428 28.87 9.86 7.05
CA GLU A 428 29.62 8.78 6.39
C GLU A 428 29.40 8.75 4.86
N PHE A 429 28.39 9.47 4.36
CA PHE A 429 28.11 9.56 2.93
C PHE A 429 28.87 10.70 2.25
N PRO A 430 29.38 10.48 1.02
CA PRO A 430 30.05 11.53 0.26
C PRO A 430 29.20 12.81 0.15
N PHE A 431 29.88 13.96 0.10
CA PHE A 431 29.20 15.24 -0.06
C PHE A 431 28.40 15.26 -1.38
N GLY A 432 27.13 15.64 -1.29
CA GLY A 432 26.20 15.65 -2.43
C GLY A 432 25.36 14.38 -2.58
N THR A 433 25.72 13.28 -1.92
CA THR A 433 24.88 12.07 -1.90
C THR A 433 23.58 12.34 -1.15
N ARG A 434 22.45 11.94 -1.74
CA ARG A 434 21.14 11.92 -1.09
C ARG A 434 20.82 10.48 -0.69
N PRO A 435 21.27 10.01 0.50
CA PRO A 435 21.06 8.64 0.89
C PRO A 435 19.57 8.34 1.07
N TRP A 436 19.11 7.23 0.50
CA TRP A 436 17.85 6.59 0.83
C TRP A 436 18.14 5.40 1.75
N PRO A 437 17.92 5.53 3.06
CA PRO A 437 18.28 4.47 3.99
C PRO A 437 17.41 3.22 3.80
N CYS A 438 18.05 2.06 3.75
CA CYS A 438 17.40 0.75 3.74
C CYS A 438 17.82 -0.04 4.97
N PHE A 439 16.85 -0.53 5.74
CA PHE A 439 17.14 -1.35 6.91
C PHE A 439 17.73 -2.71 6.52
N ALA A 440 18.60 -3.24 7.37
CA ALA A 440 19.03 -4.63 7.25
C ALA A 440 17.87 -5.58 7.53
N ARG A 441 17.83 -6.70 6.80
CA ARG A 441 16.92 -7.84 7.08
C ARG A 441 15.43 -7.49 7.10
N GLU A 442 15.00 -6.43 6.43
CA GLU A 442 13.58 -6.05 6.31
C GLU A 442 12.71 -7.21 5.85
N ALA A 443 13.19 -7.99 4.87
CA ALA A 443 12.48 -9.16 4.36
C ALA A 443 12.06 -10.17 5.44
N LYS A 444 12.78 -10.29 6.57
CA LYS A 444 12.42 -11.21 7.66
C LYS A 444 11.14 -10.84 8.39
N ILE A 445 10.67 -9.60 8.26
CA ILE A 445 9.40 -9.16 8.86
C ILE A 445 8.21 -9.60 8.00
N TRP A 446 8.42 -9.77 6.69
CA TRP A 446 7.37 -10.03 5.70
C TRP A 446 7.32 -11.50 5.23
N ALA A 447 8.46 -12.22 5.28
CA ALA A 447 8.65 -13.56 4.74
C ALA A 447 8.20 -14.70 5.65
#